data_AF-A0A9E0AD68-F1
#
_entry.id   AF-A0A9E0AD68-F1
#
_cell.length_a   1.000
_cell.length_b   1.000
_cell.length_c   1.000
_cell.angle_alpha   90.00
_cell.angle_beta   90.00
_cell.angle_gamma   90.00
#
_symmetry.space_group_name_H-M   'P 1'
#
loop_
_entity.id
_entity.type
_entity.pdbx_description
1 polymer ?
#
loop_
_entity_poly.entity_id
_entity_poly.type
_entity_poly.pdbx_seq_one_letter_code
_entity_poly.pdbx_strand_id
1 'polypeptide(L)'
;MSEQNQYTEDNIRSLDWKEHIRMRPGMYIGKLGDGSSPDDGIYILLKEVLDNCIDEFAMGAGKTIEVTIRDKTVSVRDYGRG
;
A
#
# COMPACT_ATOMS: atom_id res chain seq x y z
N MET A 1 40.51 22.04 7.14
CA MET A 1 40.27 21.00 8.16
C MET A 1 39.06 20.21 7.69
N SER A 2 39.22 18.92 7.42
CA SER A 2 38.10 18.04 7.10
C SER A 2 37.26 17.83 8.36
N GLU A 3 35.98 18.19 8.33
CA GLU A 3 35.05 17.82 9.40
C GLU A 3 35.02 16.29 9.51
N GLN A 4 35.39 15.76 10.67
CA GLN A 4 35.21 14.34 10.95
C GLN A 4 33.70 14.08 11.08
N ASN A 5 33.13 13.34 10.13
CA ASN A 5 31.78 12.81 10.26
C ASN A 5 31.74 11.88 11.49
N GLN A 6 31.16 12.38 12.57
CA GLN A 6 31.04 11.64 13.82
C GLN A 6 29.87 10.66 13.69
N TYR A 7 30.15 9.48 13.16
CA TYR A 7 29.20 8.38 13.09
C TYR A 7 29.24 7.58 14.40
N THR A 8 28.16 7.66 15.16
CA THR A 8 27.96 7.10 16.49
C THR A 8 26.70 6.24 16.51
N GLU A 9 26.46 5.51 17.61
CA GLU A 9 25.26 4.68 17.76
C GLU A 9 23.96 5.48 17.62
N ASP A 10 23.95 6.75 18.03
CA ASP A 10 22.79 7.66 17.89
C ASP A 10 22.41 7.94 16.42
N ASN A 11 23.31 7.66 15.48
CA ASN A 11 23.03 7.77 14.04
C ASN A 11 22.30 6.55 13.48
N ILE A 12 22.26 5.43 14.21
CA ILE A 12 21.50 4.24 13.85
C ILE A 12 20.09 4.37 14.41
N ARG A 13 19.09 4.21 13.54
CA ARG A 13 17.68 4.23 13.92
C ARG A 13 17.00 2.94 13.50
N SER A 14 16.43 2.25 14.47
CA SER A 14 15.44 1.20 14.23
C SER A 14 14.06 1.84 14.23
N LEU A 15 13.30 1.62 13.17
CA LEU A 15 11.96 2.19 13.02
C LEU A 15 10.93 1.12 13.34
N ASP A 16 9.78 1.54 13.89
CA ASP A 16 8.60 0.69 13.88
C ASP A 16 8.23 0.34 12.43
N TRP A 17 7.71 -0.87 12.21
CA TRP A 17 7.42 -1.35 10.87
C TRP A 17 6.40 -0.48 10.13
N LYS A 18 5.42 0.12 10.82
CA LYS A 18 4.46 1.05 10.17
C LYS A 18 5.15 2.32 9.74
N GLU A 19 6.05 2.84 10.58
CA GLU A 19 6.84 4.02 10.26
C GLU A 19 7.75 3.75 9.07
N HIS A 20 8.40 2.59 9.03
CA HIS A 20 9.24 2.19 7.91
C HIS A 20 8.48 2.13 6.58
N ILE A 21 7.28 1.52 6.55
CA ILE A 21 6.42 1.47 5.36
C ILE A 21 6.07 2.88 4.87
N ARG A 22 5.72 3.79 5.79
CA ARG A 22 5.38 5.17 5.44
C ARG A 22 6.58 5.99 4.99
N MET A 23 7.77 5.73 5.51
CA MET A 23 9.03 6.39 5.12
C MET A 23 9.57 5.88 3.79
N ARG A 24 9.33 4.60 3.47
CA ARG A 24 9.82 3.92 2.26
C ARG A 24 8.67 3.20 1.53
N PRO A 25 7.59 3.91 1.14
CA PRO A 25 6.43 3.27 0.52
C PRO A 25 6.80 2.63 -0.82
N GLY A 26 7.83 3.16 -1.50
CA GLY A 26 8.32 2.62 -2.77
C GLY A 26 8.74 1.15 -2.73
N MET A 27 9.19 0.68 -1.57
CA MET A 27 9.57 -0.72 -1.37
C MET A 27 8.35 -1.66 -1.33
N TYR A 28 7.17 -1.14 -1.00
CA TYR A 28 5.95 -1.94 -0.77
C TYR A 28 4.92 -1.78 -1.88
N ILE A 29 4.74 -0.57 -2.40
CA ILE A 29 3.71 -0.25 -3.39
C ILE A 29 4.30 0.27 -4.71
N GLY A 30 5.62 0.24 -4.88
CA GLY A 30 6.27 0.73 -6.08
C GLY A 30 6.24 2.26 -6.20
N LYS A 31 6.31 2.78 -7.43
CA LYS A 31 6.44 4.21 -7.69
C LYS A 31 5.25 4.98 -7.13
N LEU A 32 5.49 6.04 -6.35
CA LEU A 32 4.43 6.97 -5.97
C LEU A 32 3.96 7.78 -7.19
N GLY A 33 2.67 8.07 -7.25
CA GLY A 33 2.09 8.92 -8.28
C GLY A 33 0.65 9.28 -7.98
N ASP A 34 0.03 10.02 -8.89
CA ASP A 34 -1.34 10.53 -8.78
C ASP A 34 -2.36 9.63 -9.47
N GLY A 35 -1.92 8.50 -10.04
CA GLY A 35 -2.78 7.60 -10.80
C GLY A 35 -2.88 7.95 -12.27
N SER A 36 -2.06 8.89 -12.77
CA SER A 36 -1.95 9.14 -14.22
C SER A 36 -1.21 8.03 -14.96
N SER A 37 -0.40 7.23 -14.25
CA SER A 37 0.37 6.12 -14.80
C SER A 37 -0.10 4.78 -14.21
N PRO A 38 -0.23 3.70 -15.00
CA PRO A 38 -0.58 2.37 -14.52
C PRO A 38 0.38 1.83 -13.45
N ASP A 39 1.65 2.23 -13.53
CA ASP A 39 2.71 1.81 -12.59
C ASP A 39 2.67 2.57 -11.24
N ASP A 40 1.73 3.50 -11.06
CA ASP A 40 1.63 4.26 -9.83
C ASP A 40 1.04 3.39 -8.70
N GLY A 41 1.66 3.46 -7.53
CA GLY A 41 1.35 2.62 -6.38
C GLY A 41 -0.08 2.77 -5.85
N ILE A 42 -0.81 3.81 -6.23
CA ILE A 42 -2.25 3.92 -5.95
C ILE A 42 -3.05 2.78 -6.60
N TYR A 43 -2.64 2.30 -7.78
CA TYR A 43 -3.23 1.12 -8.42
C TYR A 43 -2.87 -0.16 -7.69
N ILE A 44 -1.64 -0.28 -7.17
CA ILE A 44 -1.24 -1.41 -6.34
C ILE A 44 -2.11 -1.47 -5.08
N LEU A 45 -2.29 -0.36 -4.39
CA LEU A 45 -3.17 -0.31 -3.21
C LEU A 45 -4.60 -0.77 -3.51
N LEU A 46 -5.18 -0.35 -4.64
CA LEU A 46 -6.51 -0.79 -5.05
C LEU A 46 -6.53 -2.27 -5.43
N LYS A 47 -5.52 -2.74 -6.18
CA LYS A 47 -5.37 -4.14 -6.58
C LYS A 47 -5.31 -5.05 -5.37
N GLU A 48 -4.49 -4.73 -4.36
CA GLU A 48 -4.36 -5.59 -3.17
C GLU A 48 -5.68 -5.73 -2.41
N VAL A 49 -6.53 -4.69 -2.38
CA VAL A 49 -7.88 -4.80 -1.81
C VAL A 49 -8.78 -5.69 -2.68
N LEU A 50 -8.75 -5.51 -4.00
CA LEU A 50 -9.53 -6.33 -4.93
C LEU A 50 -9.11 -7.80 -4.91
N ASP A 51 -7.82 -8.08 -4.81
CA ASP A 51 -7.27 -9.44 -4.76
C ASP A 51 -7.81 -10.19 -3.54
N ASN A 52 -7.85 -9.56 -2.37
CA ASN A 52 -8.48 -10.15 -1.18
C ASN A 52 -9.96 -10.48 -1.42
N CYS A 53 -10.70 -9.59 -2.09
CA CYS A 53 -12.10 -9.86 -2.46
C CYS A 53 -12.23 -11.04 -3.44
N ILE A 54 -11.31 -11.15 -4.40
CA ILE A 54 -11.27 -12.24 -5.39
C ILE A 54 -10.91 -13.57 -4.72
N ASP A 55 -10.02 -13.57 -3.73
CA ASP A 55 -9.66 -14.75 -2.96
C ASP A 55 -10.89 -15.30 -2.21
N GLU A 56 -11.70 -14.44 -1.57
CA GLU A 56 -12.96 -14.84 -0.96
C GLU A 56 -13.92 -15.44 -2.00
N PHE A 57 -14.08 -14.79 -3.15
CA PHE A 57 -14.91 -15.29 -4.25
C PHE A 57 -14.43 -16.66 -4.75
N ALA A 58 -13.12 -16.84 -4.91
CA ALA A 58 -12.51 -18.09 -5.35
C ALA A 58 -12.71 -19.23 -4.34
N MET A 59 -12.79 -18.90 -3.05
CA MET A 59 -13.19 -19.82 -1.98
C MET A 59 -14.70 -20.08 -1.90
N GLY A 60 -15.49 -19.48 -2.81
CA GLY A 60 -16.95 -19.63 -2.88
C GLY A 60 -17.72 -18.77 -1.87
N ALA A 61 -17.04 -17.83 -1.21
CA ALA A 61 -17.62 -16.90 -0.26
C ALA A 61 -17.87 -15.54 -0.92
N GLY A 62 -19.14 -15.12 -0.99
CA GLY A 62 -19.54 -13.93 -1.74
C GLY A 62 -19.57 -14.18 -3.25
N LYS A 63 -20.43 -13.45 -3.95
CA LYS A 63 -20.63 -13.59 -5.41
C LYS A 63 -20.57 -12.27 -6.17
N THR A 64 -20.38 -11.18 -5.42
CA THR A 64 -20.47 -9.83 -5.93
C THR A 64 -19.39 -9.01 -5.24
N ILE A 65 -18.67 -8.24 -6.04
CA ILE A 65 -17.73 -7.23 -5.58
C ILE A 65 -18.22 -5.91 -6.14
N GLU A 66 -18.50 -4.96 -5.27
CA GLU A 66 -18.94 -3.61 -5.61
C GLU A 66 -17.76 -2.65 -5.51
N VAL A 67 -17.45 -1.96 -6.61
CA VAL A 67 -16.45 -0.91 -6.67
C VAL A 67 -17.15 0.40 -6.93
N THR A 68 -17.05 1.34 -5.99
CA THR A 68 -17.62 2.68 -6.10
C THR A 68 -16.50 3.72 -6.06
N ILE A 69 -16.49 4.61 -7.04
CA ILE A 69 -15.57 5.74 -7.10
C ILE A 69 -16.37 7.02 -6.90
N ARG A 70 -15.95 7.83 -5.93
CA ARG A 70 -16.50 9.18 -5.66
C ARG A 70 -15.34 10.13 -5.42
N ASP A 71 -15.17 11.09 -6.32
CA ASP A 71 -14.06 12.05 -6.31
C ASP A 71 -12.70 11.34 -6.18
N LYS A 72 -12.00 11.54 -5.06
CA LYS A 72 -10.70 10.93 -4.75
C LYS A 72 -10.81 9.71 -3.83
N THR A 73 -12.01 9.19 -3.64
CA THR A 73 -12.28 8.04 -2.78
C THR A 73 -12.74 6.85 -3.61
N VAL A 74 -12.10 5.71 -3.39
CA VAL A 74 -12.53 4.41 -3.91
C VAL A 74 -13.00 3.57 -2.74
N SER A 75 -14.17 2.97 -2.86
CA SER A 75 -14.72 2.01 -1.92
C SER A 75 -14.88 0.67 -2.62
N VAL A 76 -14.29 -0.37 -2.06
CA VAL A 76 -14.42 -1.75 -2.51
C VAL A 76 -15.17 -2.51 -1.43
N ARG A 77 -16.22 -3.23 -1.82
CA ARG A 77 -17.02 -4.07 -0.93
C ARG A 77 -17.20 -5.44 -1.54
N ASP A 78 -16.81 -6.47 -0.82
CA ASP A 78 -17.25 -7.84 -1.08
C ASP A 78 -18.35 -8.26 -0.08
N TYR A 79 -18.85 -9.47 -0.31
CA TYR A 79 -19.81 -10.15 0.56
C TYR A 79 -19.28 -11.55 0.94
N GLY A 80 -17.96 -11.63 1.16
CA GLY A 80 -17.25 -12.81 1.64
C GLY A 80 -17.49 -13.03 3.15
N ARG A 81 -16.52 -13.64 3.84
CA ARG A 81 -16.70 -14.08 5.23
C ARG A 81 -16.45 -12.99 6.30
N GLY A 82 -15.83 -11.87 5.93
CA GLY A 82 -15.45 -10.79 6.86
C GLY A 82 -13.96 -10.76 7.14
#